data_AF-A0A7I7SP42-F1
#
_entry.id   AF-A0A7I7SP42-F1
#
_cell.length_a   1.000
_cell.length_b   1.000
_cell.length_c   1.000
_cell.angle_alpha   90.00
_cell.angle_beta   90.00
_cell.angle_gamma   90.00
#
_symmetry.space_group_name_H-M   'P 1'
#
loop_
_entity.id
_entity.type
_entity.pdbx_description
1 polymer ?
#
loop_
_entity_poly.entity_id
_entity_poly.type
_entity_poly.pdbx_seq_one_letter_code
_entity_poly.pdbx_strand_id
1 'polypeptide(L)'
;MKRGLVVTVAGAAVLVAGLSGCSKDDNKSTSTTTAKATTSAAATSSAAGTATATAGADSTKVTIDGQAQNVQGSVVCATAGGNINIAIGEAMTGIAAVLSGDGTSVVSVGLGNVNGVTLGYTQGVPGGANATATKDGNTYKISGTATGVDMANPTQPVTKPFEIQVTCP
;
A
#
# COMPACT_ATOMS: atom_id res chain seq x y z
N MET A 1 52.36 11.39 30.15
CA MET A 1 52.49 12.03 28.82
C MET A 1 51.10 12.49 28.41
N LYS A 2 50.84 13.79 28.52
CA LYS A 2 49.58 14.46 28.14
C LYS A 2 49.59 14.71 26.63
N ARG A 3 48.50 14.46 25.90
CA ARG A 3 47.99 15.32 24.81
C ARG A 3 46.50 15.00 24.56
N GLY A 4 45.63 15.88 25.03
CA GLY A 4 44.24 15.95 24.59
C GLY A 4 44.14 16.73 23.27
N LEU A 5 43.03 16.50 22.55
CA LEU A 5 42.57 17.40 21.50
C LEU A 5 41.04 17.51 21.61
N VAL A 6 40.61 18.70 22.00
CA VAL A 6 39.24 19.23 21.95
C VAL A 6 39.12 19.99 20.63
N VAL A 7 38.14 19.68 19.77
CA VAL A 7 37.75 20.53 18.61
C VAL A 7 36.24 20.30 18.32
N THR A 8 35.37 21.12 18.93
CA THR A 8 34.55 22.23 18.37
C THR A 8 33.24 21.84 17.69
N VAL A 9 32.15 22.27 18.33
CA VAL A 9 30.81 22.51 17.76
C VAL A 9 30.91 23.59 16.66
N ALA A 10 30.29 23.34 15.51
CA ALA A 10 29.88 24.37 14.57
C ALA A 10 28.49 24.02 14.04
N GLY A 11 27.48 24.76 14.51
CA GLY A 11 26.15 24.75 13.94
C GLY A 11 26.10 25.56 12.65
N ALA A 12 25.27 25.11 11.71
CA ALA A 12 24.75 25.94 10.63
C ALA A 12 23.25 25.66 10.52
N ALA A 13 22.46 26.60 11.01
CA ALA A 13 21.03 26.70 10.74
C ALA A 13 20.84 27.06 9.26
N VAL A 14 20.05 26.28 8.53
CA VAL A 14 19.54 26.69 7.21
C VAL A 14 18.08 27.06 7.35
N LEU A 15 17.81 28.32 7.03
CA LEU A 15 16.54 29.00 7.06
C LEU A 15 15.65 28.59 5.87
N VAL A 16 14.41 28.24 6.19
CA VAL A 16 13.13 28.57 5.52
C VAL A 16 13.08 28.67 3.98
N ALA A 17 12.22 27.85 3.40
CA ALA A 17 11.31 28.27 2.32
C ALA A 17 9.97 27.53 2.47
N GLY A 18 9.00 28.18 3.12
CA GLY A 18 7.60 27.77 3.11
C GLY A 18 6.92 28.31 1.84
N LEU A 19 6.14 27.47 1.17
CA LEU A 19 5.19 27.88 0.14
C LEU A 19 3.79 27.52 0.62
N SER A 20 3.22 28.43 1.38
CA SER A 20 1.80 28.47 1.73
C SER A 20 1.01 28.85 0.47
N GLY A 21 0.47 27.85 -0.23
CA GLY A 21 -0.46 28.07 -1.35
C GLY A 21 -1.90 28.13 -0.86
N CYS A 22 -2.26 29.20 -0.14
CA CYS A 22 -3.65 29.58 0.14
C CYS A 22 -4.00 30.80 -0.71
N SER A 23 -4.71 30.64 -1.82
CA SER A 23 -5.36 31.75 -2.50
C SER A 23 -6.77 31.92 -1.91
N LYS A 24 -6.91 32.90 -1.01
CA LYS A 24 -8.17 33.62 -0.79
C LYS A 24 -8.04 34.93 -1.56
N ASP A 25 -8.85 35.10 -2.60
CA ASP A 25 -9.16 36.41 -3.18
C ASP A 25 -10.68 36.59 -3.10
N ASP A 26 -11.11 37.45 -2.17
CA ASP A 26 -12.45 38.02 -2.14
C ASP A 26 -12.46 39.25 -3.07
N ASN A 27 -13.27 39.25 -4.15
CA ASN A 27 -14.03 40.42 -4.66
C ASN A 27 -14.91 40.06 -5.90
N LYS A 28 -16.20 39.81 -5.63
CA LYS A 28 -17.42 40.22 -6.37
C LYS A 28 -17.32 40.66 -7.86
N SER A 29 -17.97 39.92 -8.78
CA SER A 29 -19.14 40.35 -9.60
C SER A 29 -19.43 39.40 -10.79
N THR A 30 -20.64 38.83 -10.78
CA THR A 30 -21.63 38.60 -11.87
C THR A 30 -21.20 38.31 -13.33
N SER A 31 -21.58 37.10 -13.75
CA SER A 31 -22.19 36.63 -15.02
C SER A 31 -21.58 36.93 -16.41
N THR A 32 -21.33 35.81 -17.12
CA THR A 32 -21.91 35.39 -18.41
C THR A 32 -20.88 34.95 -19.46
N THR A 33 -21.22 33.84 -20.13
CA THR A 33 -20.79 33.36 -21.47
C THR A 33 -19.52 32.52 -21.62
N THR A 34 -19.78 31.21 -21.80
CA THR A 34 -19.21 30.30 -22.80
C THR A 34 -18.06 30.83 -23.65
N ALA A 35 -16.85 30.30 -23.41
CA ALA A 35 -15.88 30.05 -24.48
C ALA A 35 -14.96 28.88 -24.09
N LYS A 36 -15.03 27.84 -24.91
CA LYS A 36 -14.08 26.73 -25.01
C LYS A 36 -12.65 27.27 -25.09
N ALA A 37 -11.82 26.96 -24.11
CA ALA A 37 -10.37 27.11 -24.18
C ALA A 37 -9.71 25.76 -23.91
N THR A 38 -9.49 25.03 -24.99
CA THR A 38 -8.52 23.93 -25.05
C THR A 38 -7.16 24.49 -24.66
N THR A 39 -6.66 24.16 -23.48
CA THR A 39 -5.26 24.37 -23.11
C THR A 39 -4.68 23.04 -22.68
N SER A 40 -4.02 22.39 -23.65
CA SER A 40 -3.10 21.29 -23.42
C SER A 40 -2.00 21.78 -22.48
N ALA A 41 -2.02 21.32 -21.23
CA ALA A 41 -0.84 21.33 -20.38
C ALA A 41 -0.08 20.03 -20.65
N ALA A 42 0.97 20.16 -21.47
CA ALA A 42 1.91 19.09 -21.76
C ALA A 42 2.61 18.62 -20.47
N ALA A 43 2.81 17.31 -20.41
CA ALA A 43 3.40 16.57 -19.30
C ALA A 43 4.85 16.98 -19.01
N THR A 44 5.15 17.19 -17.73
CA THR A 44 6.48 16.92 -17.16
C THR A 44 6.38 15.60 -16.39
N SER A 45 6.86 14.53 -17.02
CA SER A 45 6.97 13.19 -16.47
C SER A 45 7.94 13.18 -15.29
N SER A 46 7.40 13.10 -14.09
CA SER A 46 8.03 12.38 -12.99
C SER A 46 7.15 11.16 -12.77
N ALA A 47 7.73 9.95 -12.78
CA ALA A 47 7.00 8.72 -12.45
C ALA A 47 6.66 8.72 -10.95
N ALA A 48 5.75 9.61 -10.55
CA ALA A 48 5.05 9.55 -9.29
C ALA A 48 4.05 8.40 -9.42
N GLY A 49 4.23 7.35 -8.63
CA GLY A 49 3.27 6.25 -8.58
C GLY A 49 1.88 6.78 -8.26
N THR A 50 0.88 6.42 -9.07
CA THR A 50 -0.50 6.80 -8.80
C THR A 50 -0.99 5.98 -7.61
N ALA A 51 -1.35 6.65 -6.52
CA ALA A 51 -2.03 6.05 -5.38
C ALA A 51 -3.50 6.45 -5.41
N THR A 52 -4.40 5.47 -5.40
CA THR A 52 -5.84 5.66 -5.33
C THR A 52 -6.37 4.96 -4.08
N ALA A 53 -7.31 5.61 -3.39
CA ALA A 53 -7.90 5.11 -2.15
C ALA A 53 -9.42 5.16 -2.25
N THR A 54 -10.09 4.10 -1.80
CA THR A 54 -11.55 4.02 -1.75
C THR A 54 -11.98 3.67 -0.34
N ALA A 55 -12.94 4.45 0.18
CA ALA A 55 -13.63 4.12 1.41
C ALA A 55 -14.64 3.01 1.10
N GLY A 56 -14.44 1.83 1.68
CA GLY A 56 -15.37 0.72 1.49
C GLY A 56 -14.72 -0.63 1.74
N ALA A 57 -14.82 -1.10 2.98
CA ALA A 57 -14.68 -2.52 3.28
C ALA A 57 -15.77 -3.37 2.60
N ASP A 58 -16.89 -2.75 2.19
CA ASP A 58 -18.08 -3.43 1.65
C ASP A 58 -17.80 -4.22 0.35
N SER A 59 -16.80 -3.83 -0.44
CA SER A 59 -16.36 -4.55 -1.64
C SER A 59 -15.13 -5.45 -1.40
N THR A 60 -14.61 -5.50 -0.18
CA THR A 60 -13.43 -6.28 0.16
C THR A 60 -13.80 -7.52 0.94
N LYS A 61 -13.36 -8.69 0.46
CA LYS A 61 -13.54 -9.96 1.16
C LYS A 61 -12.17 -10.54 1.46
N VAL A 62 -11.91 -10.82 2.73
CA VAL A 62 -10.70 -11.52 3.15
C VAL A 62 -11.12 -12.73 3.97
N THR A 63 -10.60 -13.88 3.60
CA THR A 63 -10.80 -15.16 4.29
C THR A 63 -9.44 -15.77 4.58
N ILE A 64 -9.22 -16.19 5.82
CA ILE A 64 -8.00 -16.87 6.26
C ILE A 64 -8.43 -18.13 6.99
N ASP A 65 -7.87 -19.28 6.59
CA ASP A 65 -8.24 -20.59 7.15
C ASP A 65 -9.75 -20.90 7.05
N GLY A 66 -10.39 -20.42 5.97
CA GLY A 66 -11.84 -20.52 5.79
C GLY A 66 -12.68 -19.58 6.66
N GLN A 67 -12.06 -18.76 7.51
CA GLN A 67 -12.74 -17.79 8.37
C GLN A 67 -12.71 -16.39 7.73
N ALA A 68 -13.89 -15.80 7.57
CA ALA A 68 -14.02 -14.42 7.11
C ALA A 68 -13.39 -13.47 8.13
N GLN A 69 -12.54 -12.58 7.65
CA GLN A 69 -11.89 -11.56 8.48
C GLN A 69 -12.76 -10.31 8.51
N ASN A 70 -12.97 -9.75 9.70
CA ASN A 70 -13.65 -8.47 9.84
C ASN A 70 -12.68 -7.33 9.53
N VAL A 71 -12.51 -7.03 8.24
CA VAL A 71 -11.60 -5.98 7.80
C VAL A 71 -12.34 -4.64 7.83
N GLN A 72 -11.88 -3.72 8.68
CA GLN A 72 -12.38 -2.36 8.76
C GLN A 72 -11.41 -1.40 8.08
N GLY A 73 -11.91 -0.29 7.54
CA GLY A 73 -11.12 0.75 6.90
C GLY A 73 -11.23 0.74 5.37
N SER A 74 -10.25 1.36 4.72
CA SER A 74 -10.23 1.62 3.29
C SER A 74 -9.32 0.64 2.54
N VAL A 75 -9.55 0.53 1.23
CA VAL A 75 -8.59 -0.10 0.32
C VAL A 75 -7.75 0.99 -0.33
N VAL A 76 -6.44 0.82 -0.30
CA VAL A 76 -5.50 1.71 -0.97
C VAL A 76 -4.70 0.90 -1.98
N CYS A 77 -4.72 1.32 -3.23
CA CYS A 77 -3.94 0.72 -4.30
C CYS A 77 -2.95 1.74 -4.85
N ALA A 78 -1.68 1.36 -4.97
CA ALA A 78 -0.64 2.22 -5.50
C ALA A 78 0.28 1.48 -6.45
N THR A 79 0.51 2.05 -7.64
CA THR A 79 1.46 1.48 -8.59
C THR A 79 2.84 2.10 -8.37
N ALA A 80 3.80 1.30 -7.92
CA ALA A 80 5.16 1.75 -7.65
C ALA A 80 6.17 0.62 -7.89
N GLY A 81 7.36 0.97 -8.41
CA GLY A 81 8.41 -0.02 -8.67
C GLY A 81 8.04 -1.10 -9.68
N GLY A 82 7.10 -0.82 -10.60
CA GLY A 82 6.59 -1.81 -11.56
C GLY A 82 5.57 -2.80 -10.98
N ASN A 83 5.12 -2.59 -9.74
CA ASN A 83 4.17 -3.45 -9.03
C ASN A 83 2.89 -2.70 -8.65
N ILE A 84 1.83 -3.45 -8.41
CA ILE A 84 0.58 -2.95 -7.82
C ILE A 84 0.61 -3.31 -6.34
N ASN A 85 0.63 -2.30 -5.47
CA ASN A 85 0.67 -2.44 -4.03
C ASN A 85 -0.73 -2.18 -3.48
N ILE A 86 -1.29 -3.16 -2.78
CA ILE A 86 -2.66 -3.11 -2.23
C ILE A 86 -2.53 -3.18 -0.71
N ALA A 87 -3.07 -2.19 0.00
CA ALA A 87 -3.23 -2.20 1.44
C ALA A 87 -4.72 -2.26 1.78
N ILE A 88 -5.08 -3.11 2.73
CA ILE A 88 -6.48 -3.38 3.06
C ILE A 88 -6.73 -3.10 4.54
N GLY A 89 -7.62 -2.14 4.78
CA GLY A 89 -8.08 -1.76 6.10
C GLY A 89 -7.19 -0.73 6.77
N GLU A 90 -7.23 -0.69 8.09
CA GLU A 90 -6.42 0.23 8.90
C GLU A 90 -4.97 -0.23 9.04
N ALA A 91 -4.07 0.65 9.47
CA ALA A 91 -2.66 0.30 9.67
C ALA A 91 -2.46 -0.92 10.60
N MET A 92 -3.39 -1.16 11.53
CA MET A 92 -3.32 -2.26 12.49
C MET A 92 -3.82 -3.61 11.95
N THR A 93 -4.57 -3.66 10.84
CA THR A 93 -4.99 -4.96 10.25
C THR A 93 -3.82 -5.71 9.66
N GLY A 94 -2.82 -4.99 9.12
CA GLY A 94 -1.60 -5.56 8.58
C GLY A 94 -1.80 -6.41 7.32
N ILE A 95 -2.93 -6.26 6.63
CA ILE A 95 -3.25 -6.98 5.41
C ILE A 95 -2.78 -6.17 4.21
N ALA A 96 -1.88 -6.75 3.41
CA ALA A 96 -1.36 -6.13 2.19
C ALA A 96 -1.01 -7.18 1.14
N ALA A 97 -1.06 -6.80 -0.13
CA ALA A 97 -0.61 -7.63 -1.24
C ALA A 97 0.21 -6.80 -2.21
N VAL A 98 1.20 -7.44 -2.82
CA VAL A 98 1.98 -6.88 -3.94
C VAL A 98 1.80 -7.81 -5.12
N LEU A 99 1.28 -7.26 -6.21
CA LEU A 99 1.12 -7.95 -7.48
C LEU A 99 2.11 -7.41 -8.50
N SER A 100 2.38 -8.20 -9.54
CA SER A 100 3.06 -7.70 -10.74
C SER A 100 2.32 -6.50 -11.35
N GLY A 101 3.00 -5.67 -12.13
CA GLY A 101 2.41 -4.46 -12.72
C GLY A 101 1.19 -4.70 -13.61
N ASP A 102 1.05 -5.90 -14.18
CA ASP A 102 -0.15 -6.31 -14.94
C ASP A 102 -1.27 -6.89 -14.06
N GLY A 103 -0.96 -7.23 -12.80
CA GLY A 103 -1.89 -7.76 -11.80
C GLY A 103 -2.18 -9.25 -11.92
N THR A 104 -1.43 -10.00 -12.72
CA THR A 104 -1.68 -11.42 -13.00
C THR A 104 -0.86 -12.37 -12.12
N SER A 105 0.19 -11.87 -11.47
CA SER A 105 1.08 -12.65 -10.61
C SER A 105 1.20 -12.02 -9.23
N VAL A 106 1.40 -12.86 -8.21
CA VAL A 106 1.55 -12.42 -6.82
C VAL A 106 3.03 -12.37 -6.47
N VAL A 107 3.50 -11.21 -6.03
CA VAL A 107 4.87 -11.03 -5.56
C VAL A 107 4.96 -11.34 -4.06
N SER A 108 4.02 -10.82 -3.27
CA SER A 108 3.94 -11.10 -1.84
C SER A 108 2.54 -10.83 -1.28
N VAL A 109 2.20 -11.48 -0.17
CA VAL A 109 1.01 -11.19 0.63
C VAL A 109 1.41 -11.15 2.09
N GLY A 110 0.97 -10.14 2.83
CA GLY A 110 0.97 -10.10 4.28
C GLY A 110 -0.47 -10.17 4.78
N LEU A 111 -0.74 -11.07 5.73
CA LEU A 111 -2.08 -11.27 6.30
C LEU A 111 -2.20 -10.75 7.72
N GLY A 112 -1.19 -10.03 8.21
CA GLY A 112 -1.12 -9.58 9.60
C GLY A 112 -0.91 -10.74 10.58
N ASN A 113 -1.27 -10.50 11.84
CA ASN A 113 -1.22 -11.51 12.90
C ASN A 113 -2.58 -12.22 12.99
N VAL A 114 -2.56 -13.55 12.85
CA VAL A 114 -3.74 -14.41 12.96
C VAL A 114 -3.45 -15.43 14.04
N ASN A 115 -4.19 -15.36 15.15
CA ASN A 115 -4.05 -16.26 16.30
C ASN A 115 -2.60 -16.37 16.84
N GLY A 116 -1.87 -15.26 16.89
CA GLY A 116 -0.49 -15.22 17.39
C GLY A 116 0.57 -15.52 16.34
N VAL A 117 0.19 -15.91 15.11
CA VAL A 117 1.11 -16.19 14.02
C VAL A 117 1.02 -15.10 12.97
N THR A 118 2.15 -14.49 12.62
CA THR A 118 2.24 -13.57 11.49
C THR A 118 2.34 -14.38 10.21
N LEU A 119 1.34 -14.26 9.33
CA LEU A 119 1.23 -15.05 8.11
C LEU A 119 1.59 -14.22 6.88
N GLY A 120 2.35 -14.81 5.97
CA GLY A 120 2.64 -14.19 4.69
C GLY A 120 3.05 -15.16 3.59
N TYR A 121 3.11 -14.64 2.38
CA TYR A 121 3.62 -15.29 1.19
C TYR A 121 4.66 -14.37 0.54
N THR A 122 5.73 -14.93 0.00
CA THR A 122 6.70 -14.22 -0.82
C THR A 122 7.16 -15.13 -1.94
N GLN A 123 7.12 -14.63 -3.18
CA GLN A 123 7.51 -15.39 -4.35
C GLN A 123 8.97 -15.84 -4.26
N GLY A 124 9.23 -17.10 -4.62
CA GLY A 124 10.58 -17.68 -4.65
C GLY A 124 11.13 -18.10 -3.29
N VAL A 125 10.41 -17.85 -2.20
CA VAL A 125 10.79 -18.35 -0.87
C VAL A 125 10.35 -19.81 -0.71
N PRO A 126 11.26 -20.76 -0.44
CA PRO A 126 10.90 -22.14 -0.11
C PRO A 126 10.09 -22.20 1.19
N GLY A 127 9.17 -23.15 1.33
CA GLY A 127 8.38 -23.30 2.56
C GLY A 127 6.93 -23.71 2.37
N GLY A 128 6.53 -24.05 1.13
CA GLY A 128 5.20 -24.60 0.85
C GLY A 128 4.07 -23.57 0.71
N ALA A 129 4.37 -22.28 0.84
CA ALA A 129 3.43 -21.21 0.52
C ALA A 129 3.32 -21.01 -1.00
N ASN A 130 2.13 -20.70 -1.49
CA ASN A 130 1.88 -20.40 -2.89
C ASN A 130 0.79 -19.33 -3.01
N ALA A 131 0.81 -18.51 -4.05
CA ALA A 131 -0.28 -17.58 -4.31
C ALA A 131 -0.48 -17.40 -5.81
N THR A 132 -1.73 -17.17 -6.20
CA THR A 132 -2.14 -16.83 -7.56
C THR A 132 -3.02 -15.60 -7.52
N ALA A 133 -3.02 -14.84 -8.62
CA ALA A 133 -3.90 -13.70 -8.78
C ALA A 133 -4.67 -13.80 -10.09
N THR A 134 -5.89 -13.31 -10.08
CA THR A 134 -6.65 -12.98 -11.28
C THR A 134 -7.15 -11.54 -11.18
N LYS A 135 -7.27 -10.91 -12.35
CA LYS A 135 -7.72 -9.52 -12.48
C LYS A 135 -8.94 -9.49 -13.38
N ASP A 136 -10.00 -8.82 -12.91
CA ASP A 136 -11.21 -8.51 -13.65
C ASP A 136 -11.52 -7.02 -13.54
N GLY A 137 -11.22 -6.26 -14.58
CA GLY A 137 -11.23 -4.80 -14.54
C GLY A 137 -10.29 -4.27 -13.44
N ASN A 138 -10.87 -3.63 -12.43
CA ASN A 138 -10.14 -3.12 -11.26
C ASN A 138 -10.25 -4.05 -10.04
N THR A 139 -10.87 -5.21 -10.18
CA THR A 139 -11.02 -6.21 -9.11
C THR A 139 -9.92 -7.25 -9.21
N TYR A 140 -9.24 -7.47 -8.09
CA TYR A 140 -8.19 -8.47 -7.93
C TYR A 140 -8.71 -9.57 -7.01
N LYS A 141 -8.57 -10.81 -7.46
CA LYS A 141 -8.76 -11.99 -6.62
C LYS A 141 -7.42 -12.66 -6.42
N ILE A 142 -7.03 -12.83 -5.16
CA ILE A 142 -5.75 -13.39 -4.74
C ILE A 142 -6.05 -14.58 -3.85
N SER A 143 -5.55 -15.76 -4.22
CA SER A 143 -5.81 -16.99 -3.47
C SER A 143 -4.51 -17.76 -3.31
N GLY A 144 -4.38 -18.50 -2.20
CA GLY A 144 -3.16 -19.23 -1.95
C GLY A 144 -3.06 -19.80 -0.56
N THR A 145 -1.82 -20.07 -0.17
CA THR A 145 -1.42 -20.43 1.18
C THR A 145 -0.34 -19.46 1.66
N ALA A 146 -0.44 -19.05 2.91
CA ALA A 146 0.53 -18.20 3.59
C ALA A 146 1.17 -19.00 4.73
N THR A 147 2.44 -18.73 5.00
CA THR A 147 3.22 -19.37 6.05
C THR A 147 3.61 -18.38 7.14
N GLY A 148 3.83 -18.89 8.34
CA GLY A 148 4.33 -18.14 9.49
C GLY A 148 4.99 -19.06 10.50
N VAL A 149 5.64 -18.48 11.50
CA VAL A 149 6.25 -19.23 12.61
C VAL A 149 5.40 -19.03 13.86
N ASP A 150 4.96 -20.13 14.46
CA ASP A 150 4.35 -20.12 15.78
C ASP A 150 5.45 -20.09 16.85
N MET A 151 5.47 -19.07 17.69
CA MET A 151 6.46 -18.95 18.78
C MET A 151 6.25 -19.97 19.89
N ALA A 152 5.05 -20.53 20.02
CA ALA A 152 4.81 -21.66 20.92
C ALA A 152 5.37 -22.98 20.36
N ASN A 153 5.56 -23.09 19.04
CA ASN A 153 6.16 -24.24 18.39
C ASN A 153 7.01 -23.85 17.16
N PRO A 154 8.22 -23.31 17.35
CA PRO A 154 9.02 -22.73 16.27
C PRO A 154 9.67 -23.78 15.35
N THR A 155 9.50 -25.07 15.64
CA THR A 155 10.14 -26.16 14.88
C THR A 155 9.41 -26.51 13.59
N GLN A 156 8.13 -26.11 13.47
CA GLN A 156 7.33 -26.35 12.27
C GLN A 156 6.61 -25.08 11.83
N PRO A 157 6.69 -24.71 10.54
CA PRO A 157 5.95 -23.58 10.02
C PRO A 157 4.44 -23.87 10.04
N VAL A 158 3.65 -22.84 10.32
CA VAL A 158 2.20 -22.87 10.20
C VAL A 158 1.82 -22.40 8.81
N THR A 159 1.06 -23.22 8.08
CA THR A 159 0.54 -22.88 6.75
C THR A 159 -0.97 -22.75 6.79
N LYS A 160 -1.51 -21.64 6.29
CA LYS A 160 -2.96 -21.38 6.24
C LYS A 160 -3.40 -20.96 4.85
N PRO A 161 -4.52 -21.49 4.33
CA PRO A 161 -5.08 -21.02 3.07
C PRO A 161 -5.67 -19.62 3.26
N PHE A 162 -5.66 -18.82 2.20
CA PHE A 162 -6.30 -17.51 2.20
C PHE A 162 -6.97 -17.21 0.86
N GLU A 163 -7.96 -16.33 0.91
CA GLU A 163 -8.58 -15.70 -0.24
C GLU A 163 -8.79 -14.21 0.05
N ILE A 164 -8.37 -13.36 -0.88
CA ILE A 164 -8.57 -11.91 -0.84
C ILE A 164 -9.25 -11.53 -2.15
N GLN A 165 -10.37 -10.83 -2.06
CA GLN A 165 -11.01 -10.16 -3.18
C GLN A 165 -11.09 -8.67 -2.85
N VAL A 166 -10.57 -7.85 -3.73
CA VAL A 166 -10.43 -6.41 -3.51
C VAL A 166 -10.61 -5.66 -4.81
N THR A 167 -11.32 -4.54 -4.77
CA THR A 167 -11.50 -3.65 -5.93
C THR A 167 -10.74 -2.36 -5.70
N CYS A 168 -9.82 -2.03 -6.60
CA CYS A 168 -9.07 -0.78 -6.58
C CYS A 168 -9.86 0.35 -7.28
N PRO A 169 -9.84 1.59 -6.76
CA PRO A 169 -10.44 2.75 -7.41
C PRO A 169 -9.64 3.25 -8.61
#